data_AF-A0A7S0P6R6-F1
#
_entry.id   AF-A0A7S0P6R6-F1
#
_cell.length_a   1.000
_cell.length_b   1.000
_cell.length_c   1.000
_cell.angle_alpha   90.00
_cell.angle_beta   90.00
_cell.angle_gamma   90.00
#
_symmetry.space_group_name_H-M   'P 1'
#
loop_
_entity.id
_entity.type
_entity.pdbx_description
1 polymer ?
#
loop_
_entity_poly.entity_id
_entity_poly.type
_entity_poly.pdbx_seq_one_letter_code
_entity_poly.pdbx_strand_id
1 'polypeptide(L)'
;GGSGSGEVVVQPPCLLTDGGTCATSPNFPNNYPNGEGCTITGLPPIGLDVVAFDVEQCFGCSCDHLIVNGLLYCDRWGPFGVVPSDGTMTWASDRSVTRRGWKVCWAG
;
A
#
# COMPACT_ATOMS: atom_id res chain seq x y z
N GLY A 1 17.48 -27.14 -6.70
CA GLY A 1 16.91 -26.59 -5.47
C GLY A 1 16.01 -25.45 -5.88
N GLY A 2 14.71 -25.53 -5.58
CA GLY A 2 13.73 -24.53 -6.01
C GLY A 2 13.99 -23.19 -5.35
N SER A 3 14.07 -22.13 -6.16
CA SER A 3 14.16 -20.76 -5.69
C SER A 3 12.83 -20.38 -5.02
N GLY A 4 12.81 -20.36 -3.69
CA GLY A 4 11.68 -19.90 -2.91
C GLY A 4 11.64 -18.38 -2.84
N SER A 5 11.37 -17.71 -3.96
CA SER A 5 10.85 -16.34 -3.95
C SER A 5 9.35 -16.45 -4.15
N GLY A 6 8.57 -16.36 -3.06
CA GLY A 6 7.12 -16.29 -3.17
C GLY A 6 6.72 -15.12 -4.06
N GLU A 7 5.82 -15.36 -5.00
CA GLU A 7 5.25 -14.31 -5.84
C GLU A 7 4.52 -13.27 -4.97
N VAL A 8 4.64 -11.98 -5.32
CA VAL A 8 3.89 -10.93 -4.63
C VAL A 8 2.42 -11.07 -4.99
N VAL A 9 1.56 -11.20 -3.98
CA VAL A 9 0.12 -11.32 -4.16
C VAL A 9 -0.54 -10.03 -3.73
N VAL A 10 -1.25 -9.38 -4.65
CA VAL A 10 -2.06 -8.18 -4.37
C VAL A 10 -3.54 -8.57 -4.38
N GLN A 11 -4.19 -8.49 -3.22
CA GLN A 11 -5.62 -8.76 -3.15
C GLN A 11 -6.42 -7.62 -3.80
N PRO A 12 -7.51 -7.94 -4.53
CA PRO A 12 -8.46 -6.91 -4.97
C PRO A 12 -9.07 -6.21 -3.74
N PRO A 13 -9.47 -4.93 -3.85
CA PRO A 13 -9.52 -4.12 -5.07
C PRO A 13 -8.22 -3.38 -5.44
N CYS A 14 -7.12 -3.60 -4.71
CA CYS A 14 -5.83 -3.03 -5.08
C CYS A 14 -5.26 -3.68 -6.35
N LEU A 15 -4.42 -2.95 -7.05
CA LEU A 15 -3.95 -3.35 -8.38
C LEU A 15 -2.44 -3.52 -8.39
N LEU A 16 -1.98 -4.69 -8.83
CA LEU A 16 -0.59 -4.91 -9.19
C LEU A 16 -0.31 -4.21 -10.53
N THR A 17 0.78 -3.48 -10.60
CA THR A 17 1.16 -2.58 -11.71
C THR A 17 2.65 -2.71 -12.02
N ASP A 18 3.12 -2.00 -13.05
CA ASP A 18 4.54 -1.90 -13.42
C ASP A 18 5.24 -3.27 -13.53
N GLY A 19 4.57 -4.24 -14.15
CA GLY A 19 5.13 -5.58 -14.37
C GLY A 19 5.33 -6.41 -13.09
N GLY A 20 4.60 -6.10 -12.01
CA GLY A 20 4.68 -6.85 -10.75
C GLY A 20 5.54 -6.19 -9.67
N THR A 21 5.97 -4.94 -9.90
CA THR A 21 6.92 -4.24 -9.04
C THR A 21 6.30 -3.09 -8.25
N CYS A 22 5.04 -2.77 -8.53
CA CYS A 22 4.30 -1.73 -7.83
C CYS A 22 2.85 -2.16 -7.57
N ALA A 23 2.23 -1.60 -6.54
CA ALA A 23 0.79 -1.65 -6.35
C ALA A 23 0.21 -0.26 -6.17
N THR A 24 -1.10 -0.17 -6.39
CA THR A 24 -1.87 1.05 -6.20
C THR A 24 -3.14 0.82 -5.40
N SER A 25 -3.61 1.88 -4.73
CA SER A 25 -4.98 1.95 -4.24
C SER A 25 -5.97 1.78 -5.40
N PRO A 26 -7.21 1.34 -5.14
CA PRO A 26 -8.21 1.24 -6.18
C PRO A 26 -8.41 2.58 -6.90
N ASN A 27 -8.66 2.54 -8.21
CA ASN A 27 -8.89 3.70 -9.09
C ASN A 27 -7.72 4.68 -9.30
N PHE A 28 -6.56 4.47 -8.68
CA PHE A 28 -5.40 5.35 -8.84
C PHE A 28 -5.08 5.59 -10.35
N PRO A 29 -4.86 6.85 -10.81
CA PRO A 29 -4.59 8.06 -10.02
C PRO A 29 -5.85 8.87 -9.62
N ASN A 30 -7.06 8.34 -9.84
CA ASN A 30 -8.29 8.94 -9.32
C ASN A 30 -8.49 8.55 -7.85
N ASN A 31 -9.47 9.18 -7.21
CA ASN A 31 -9.72 8.90 -5.80
C ASN A 31 -10.16 7.45 -5.56
N TYR A 32 -9.63 6.85 -4.48
CA TYR A 32 -10.06 5.53 -4.01
C TYR A 32 -11.51 5.56 -3.50
N PRO A 33 -12.22 4.41 -3.46
CA PRO A 33 -13.55 4.32 -2.83
C PRO A 33 -13.49 4.29 -1.30
N ASN A 34 -14.62 4.67 -0.67
CA ASN A 34 -14.84 4.50 0.76
C ASN A 34 -15.08 3.03 1.13
N GLY A 35 -14.64 2.62 2.31
CA GLY A 35 -14.96 1.34 2.94
C GLY A 35 -14.29 0.13 2.28
N GLU A 36 -13.21 0.37 1.55
CA GLU A 36 -12.47 -0.66 0.83
C GLU A 36 -11.11 -0.91 1.48
N GLY A 37 -10.58 -2.11 1.29
CA GLY A 37 -9.28 -2.48 1.83
C GLY A 37 -8.71 -3.66 1.10
N CYS A 38 -7.39 -3.81 1.17
CA CYS A 38 -6.69 -4.91 0.54
C CYS A 38 -5.44 -5.27 1.35
N THR A 39 -4.94 -6.49 1.16
CA THR A 39 -3.63 -6.89 1.67
C THR A 39 -2.73 -7.27 0.51
N ILE A 40 -1.48 -6.86 0.61
CA ILE A 40 -0.39 -7.24 -0.28
C ILE A 40 0.57 -8.09 0.53
N THR A 41 0.89 -9.28 0.05
CA THR A 41 1.78 -10.24 0.73
C THR A 41 2.90 -10.70 -0.18
N GLY A 42 3.97 -11.23 0.42
CA GLY A 42 5.15 -11.69 -0.32
C GLY A 42 6.05 -10.55 -0.77
N LEU A 43 5.92 -9.35 -0.20
CA LEU A 43 6.79 -8.22 -0.50
C LEU A 43 8.26 -8.59 -0.18
N PRO A 44 9.22 -8.24 -1.06
CA PRO A 44 10.63 -8.49 -0.80
C PRO A 44 11.11 -7.64 0.38
N PRO A 45 12.15 -8.09 1.12
CA PRO A 45 12.71 -7.38 2.26
C PRO A 45 13.62 -6.22 1.82
N ILE A 46 13.08 -5.32 1.01
CA ILE A 46 13.74 -4.08 0.55
C ILE A 46 12.90 -2.87 0.94
N GLY A 47 13.52 -1.68 0.92
CA GLY A 47 12.81 -0.45 1.22
C GLY A 47 11.76 -0.14 0.16
N LEU A 48 10.55 0.20 0.60
CA LEU A 48 9.47 0.63 -0.30
C LEU A 48 9.80 1.97 -0.95
N ASP A 49 9.57 2.07 -2.26
CA ASP A 49 9.59 3.32 -2.99
C ASP A 49 8.16 3.87 -3.12
N VAL A 50 7.93 5.09 -2.63
CA VAL A 50 6.59 5.71 -2.59
C VAL A 50 6.50 6.74 -3.70
N VAL A 51 5.88 6.34 -4.82
CA VAL A 51 5.74 7.18 -6.02
C VAL A 51 4.68 8.26 -5.81
N ALA A 52 3.58 7.92 -5.13
CA ALA A 52 2.53 8.86 -4.78
C ALA A 52 1.86 8.44 -3.48
N PHE A 53 1.50 9.42 -2.65
CA PHE A 53 0.78 9.19 -1.41
C PHE A 53 -0.05 10.44 -1.04
N ASP A 54 -1.36 10.31 -1.15
CA ASP A 54 -2.36 11.31 -0.76
C ASP A 54 -3.56 10.55 -0.20
N VAL A 55 -3.62 10.44 1.12
CA VAL A 55 -4.57 9.61 1.88
C VAL A 55 -5.25 10.50 2.92
N GLU A 56 -6.54 10.31 3.18
CA GLU A 56 -7.23 11.07 4.23
C GLU A 56 -6.54 10.90 5.59
N GLN A 57 -6.38 12.01 6.32
CA GLN A 57 -5.85 11.99 7.68
C GLN A 57 -6.91 12.35 8.70
N CYS A 58 -6.97 11.53 9.73
CA CYS A 58 -7.56 11.83 11.03
C CYS A 58 -6.51 11.72 12.14
N PHE A 59 -6.90 12.04 13.38
CA PHE A 59 -6.00 11.97 14.52
C PHE A 59 -5.38 10.56 14.65
N GLY A 60 -4.05 10.47 14.53
CA GLY A 60 -3.33 9.21 14.58
C GLY A 60 -3.57 8.26 13.39
N CYS A 61 -3.95 8.78 12.22
CA CYS A 61 -4.28 7.98 11.02
C CYS A 61 -5.45 7.00 11.26
N SER A 62 -6.43 7.38 12.08
CA SER A 62 -7.58 6.54 12.43
C SER A 62 -8.65 6.40 11.34
N CYS A 63 -8.59 7.23 10.29
CA CYS A 63 -9.45 7.11 9.11
C CYS A 63 -8.73 6.23 8.09
N ASP A 64 -8.38 6.77 6.93
CA ASP A 64 -7.68 6.02 5.89
C ASP A 64 -6.19 5.84 6.19
N HIS A 65 -5.63 4.67 5.92
CA HIS A 65 -4.21 4.42 6.15
C HIS A 65 -3.65 3.19 5.43
N LEU A 66 -2.34 3.23 5.18
CA LEU A 66 -1.54 2.02 4.99
C LEU A 66 -0.99 1.52 6.33
N ILE A 67 -0.86 0.20 6.46
CA ILE A 67 -0.18 -0.47 7.57
C ILE A 67 1.06 -1.19 7.01
N VAL A 68 2.23 -0.87 7.57
CA VAL A 68 3.48 -1.61 7.33
C VAL A 68 4.20 -1.77 8.66
N ASN A 69 4.60 -3.00 9.01
CA ASN A 69 5.22 -3.33 10.31
C ASN A 69 4.38 -2.86 11.53
N GLY A 70 3.05 -2.89 11.41
CA GLY A 70 2.13 -2.43 12.47
C GLY A 70 2.07 -0.91 12.66
N LEU A 71 2.75 -0.12 11.82
CA LEU A 71 2.68 1.34 11.83
C LEU A 71 1.69 1.85 10.78
N LEU A 72 0.97 2.91 11.13
CA LEU A 72 -0.03 3.56 10.28
C LEU A 72 0.58 4.73 9.50
N TYR A 73 0.22 4.86 8.22
CA TYR A 73 0.68 5.91 7.31
C TYR A 73 -0.53 6.57 6.62
N CYS A 74 -0.61 7.90 6.66
CA CYS A 74 -1.71 8.70 6.09
C CYS A 74 -1.24 10.13 5.69
N ASP A 75 -2.15 11.00 5.21
CA ASP A 75 -1.83 12.30 4.58
C ASP A 75 -0.83 12.13 3.43
N ARG A 76 0.34 12.78 3.53
CA ARG A 76 1.44 12.69 2.56
C ARG A 76 2.64 11.93 3.12
N TRP A 77 2.48 11.29 4.28
CA TRP A 77 3.53 10.59 5.00
C TRP A 77 3.40 9.08 4.77
N GLY A 78 3.71 8.64 3.54
CA GLY A 78 3.72 7.22 3.17
C GLY A 78 4.94 6.46 3.71
N PRO A 79 4.97 5.12 3.60
CA PRO A 79 6.02 4.26 4.16
C PRO A 79 7.33 4.27 3.33
N PHE A 80 7.83 5.44 2.95
CA PHE A 80 9.04 5.56 2.12
C PHE A 80 10.28 5.01 2.83
N GLY A 81 11.00 4.12 2.16
CA GLY A 81 12.20 3.46 2.67
C GLY A 81 11.94 2.41 3.76
N VAL A 82 10.68 2.19 4.15
CA VAL A 82 10.33 1.17 5.15
C VAL A 82 10.47 -0.20 4.52
N VAL A 83 11.13 -1.13 5.22
CA VAL A 83 11.25 -2.53 4.81
C VAL A 83 10.09 -3.33 5.42
N PRO A 84 9.21 -3.96 4.63
CA PRO A 84 8.12 -4.80 5.16
C PRO A 84 8.69 -6.09 5.75
N SER A 85 8.89 -6.12 7.07
CA SER A 85 9.62 -7.19 7.76
C SER A 85 8.89 -8.54 7.77
N ASP A 86 7.57 -8.51 7.70
CA ASP A 86 6.69 -9.68 7.55
C ASP A 86 6.21 -9.88 6.09
N GLY A 87 6.79 -9.12 5.15
CA GLY A 87 6.42 -9.16 3.73
C GLY A 87 5.00 -8.68 3.45
N THR A 88 4.37 -7.92 4.37
CA THR A 88 2.96 -7.52 4.27
C THR A 88 2.78 -6.01 4.25
N MET A 89 1.81 -5.54 3.46
CA MET A 89 1.28 -4.18 3.49
C MET A 89 -0.24 -4.23 3.39
N THR A 90 -0.94 -3.50 4.26
CA THR A 90 -2.42 -3.47 4.29
C THR A 90 -2.94 -2.08 4.04
N TRP A 91 -4.01 -1.97 3.26
CA TRP A 91 -4.75 -0.73 3.02
C TRP A 91 -6.15 -0.82 3.61
N ALA A 92 -6.63 0.27 4.22
CA ALA A 92 -8.01 0.43 4.63
C ALA A 92 -8.46 1.88 4.41
N SER A 93 -9.67 2.05 3.87
CA SER A 93 -10.40 3.32 3.88
C SER A 93 -11.65 3.25 4.75
N ASP A 94 -12.03 4.40 5.32
CA ASP A 94 -13.21 4.59 6.14
C ASP A 94 -14.46 4.90 5.28
N ARG A 95 -15.55 5.36 5.90
CA ARG A 95 -16.83 5.55 5.21
C ARG A 95 -16.96 6.88 4.45
N SER A 96 -15.97 7.77 4.48
CA SER A 96 -16.06 9.12 3.92
C SER A 96 -14.71 9.66 3.43
N VAL A 97 -14.76 10.82 2.75
CA VAL A 97 -13.61 11.63 2.29
C VAL A 97 -12.50 10.82 1.61
N THR A 98 -12.49 10.85 0.29
CA THR A 98 -11.46 10.15 -0.48
C THR A 98 -10.42 11.11 -1.03
N ARG A 99 -9.20 10.60 -1.21
CA ARG A 99 -8.06 11.29 -1.80
C ARG A 99 -7.52 10.50 -2.99
N ARG A 100 -6.50 11.01 -3.67
CA ARG A 100 -5.94 10.36 -4.87
C ARG A 100 -5.37 8.97 -4.61
N GLY A 101 -5.06 8.66 -3.36
CA GLY A 101 -4.55 7.36 -2.95
C GLY A 101 -3.05 7.24 -3.08
N TRP A 102 -2.58 6.04 -3.40
CA TRP A 102 -1.17 5.70 -3.33
C TRP A 102 -0.70 4.84 -4.50
N LYS A 103 0.58 5.00 -4.82
CA LYS A 103 1.37 4.08 -5.63
C LYS A 103 2.69 3.79 -4.90
N VAL A 104 2.95 2.53 -4.62
CA VAL A 104 4.12 2.06 -3.89
C VAL A 104 4.79 0.93 -4.66
N CYS A 105 6.12 0.94 -4.73
CA CYS A 105 6.95 0.01 -5.49
C CYS A 105 8.01 -0.68 -4.61
N TRP A 106 8.53 -1.82 -5.08
CA TRP A 106 9.47 -2.69 -4.34
C TRP A 106 10.41 -3.47 -5.28
N ALA A 107 10.75 -2.90 -6.44
CA ALA A 107 11.88 -3.39 -7.24
C ALA A 107 13.12 -2.55 -6.94
N GLY A 108 14.25 -3.24 -6.70
CA GLY A 108 15.58 -2.63 -6.73
C GLY A 108 16.12 -2.54 -8.15
#